data_AF-A0A239C7U5-F1
#
_entry.id   AF-A0A239C7U5-F1
#
_cell.length_a   1.000
_cell.length_b   1.000
_cell.length_c   1.000
_cell.angle_alpha   90.00
_cell.angle_beta   90.00
_cell.angle_gamma   90.00
#
_symmetry.space_group_name_H-M   'P 1'
#
loop_
_entity.id
_entity.type
_entity.pdbx_description
1 polymer ?
#
loop_
_entity_poly.entity_id
_entity_poly.type
_entity_poly.pdbx_seq_one_letter_code
_entity_poly.pdbx_strand_id
1 'polypeptide(L)' 'MGEFTTTIEHRLDQAYKNLQEARTTGDDYLADTFTAEIEDLRRLATDNGVLIQR' A
#
# COMPACT_ATOMS: atom_id res chain seq x y z
N MET A 1 8.76 -18.39 -1.10
CA MET A 1 8.17 -17.08 -0.76
C MET A 1 8.93 -16.03 -1.57
N GLY A 2 8.93 -16.11 -2.91
CA GLY A 2 7.88 -15.56 -3.76
C GLY A 2 8.21 -14.09 -4.02
N GLU A 3 8.98 -13.76 -5.05
CA GLU A 3 9.38 -12.38 -5.46
C GLU A 3 8.19 -11.41 -5.46
N PHE A 4 7.01 -11.93 -5.77
CA PHE A 4 5.71 -11.26 -5.70
C PHE A 4 5.35 -10.72 -4.32
N THR A 5 5.54 -11.51 -3.25
CA THR A 5 5.25 -11.09 -1.86
C THR A 5 6.13 -9.92 -1.46
N THR A 6 7.44 -10.01 -1.70
CA THR A 6 8.40 -8.94 -1.41
C THR A 6 8.08 -7.67 -2.20
N THR A 7 7.61 -7.81 -3.45
CA THR A 7 7.21 -6.68 -4.28
C THR A 7 5.96 -5.98 -3.75
N ILE A 8 4.94 -6.73 -3.29
CA ILE A 8 3.75 -6.14 -2.69
C ILE A 8 4.10 -5.45 -1.38
N GLU A 9 4.87 -6.09 -0.50
CA GLU A 9 5.28 -5.49 0.77
C GLU A 9 6.04 -4.17 0.56
N HIS A 10 6.97 -4.16 -0.39
CA HIS A 10 7.71 -2.95 -0.74
C HIS A 10 6.78 -1.85 -1.28
N ARG A 11 5.88 -2.18 -2.20
CA ARG A 11 4.92 -1.19 -2.73
C ARG A 11 3.99 -0.64 -1.67
N LEU A 12 3.54 -1.50 -0.76
CA LEU A 12 2.64 -1.14 0.32
C LEU A 12 3.33 -0.25 1.36
N ASP A 13 4.61 -0.49 1.67
CA ASP A 13 5.44 0.43 2.48
C ASP A 13 5.61 1.80 1.81
N GLN A 14 5.88 1.83 0.50
CA GLN A 14 5.99 3.08 -0.25
C GLN A 14 4.66 3.85 -0.28
N ALA A 15 3.55 3.18 -0.55
CA ALA A 15 2.23 3.80 -0.55
C ALA A 15 1.88 4.37 0.84
N TYR A 16 2.26 3.71 1.94
CA TYR A 16 2.08 4.26 3.28
C TYR A 16 2.92 5.51 3.55
N LYS A 17 4.19 5.52 3.11
CA LYS A 17 5.05 6.70 3.23
C LYS A 17 4.49 7.88 2.44
N ASN A 18 4.08 7.63 1.20
CA ASN A 18 3.50 8.65 0.34
C ASN A 18 2.14 9.15 0.87
N LEU A 19 1.31 8.27 1.43
CA LEU A 19 0.08 8.65 2.11
C LEU A 19 0.35 9.57 3.30
N GLN A 20 1.37 9.24 4.11
CA GLN A 20 1.74 10.07 5.25
C GLN A 20 2.25 11.44 4.79
N GLU A 21 3.04 11.48 3.72
CA GLU A 21 3.52 12.72 3.12
C GLU A 21 2.36 13.56 2.57
N ALA A 22 1.46 12.97 1.78
CA ALA A 22 0.27 13.63 1.24
C ALA A 22 -0.62 14.22 2.34
N ARG A 23 -0.82 13.49 3.45
CA ARG A 23 -1.54 13.99 4.62
C ARG A 23 -0.81 15.15 5.32
N THR A 24 0.52 15.11 5.32
CA THR A 24 1.35 16.16 5.93
C THR A 24 1.36 17.43 5.09
N THR A 25 1.35 17.30 3.77
CA THR A 25 1.29 18.43 2.83
C THR A 25 -0.12 18.99 2.67
N GLY A 26 -1.15 18.29 3.15
CA GLY A 26 -2.55 18.68 3.00
C GLY A 26 -3.12 18.37 1.62
N ASP A 27 -2.54 17.39 0.93
CA ASP A 27 -2.94 16.98 -0.41
C ASP A 27 -3.98 15.84 -0.31
N ASP A 28 -5.23 16.21 -0.06
CA ASP A 28 -6.33 15.28 0.17
C ASP A 28 -6.57 14.34 -1.02
N TYR A 29 -6.34 14.81 -2.25
CA TYR A 29 -6.47 14.00 -3.46
C TYR A 29 -5.42 12.88 -3.52
N LEU A 30 -4.15 13.22 -3.26
CA LEU A 30 -3.09 12.21 -3.17
C LEU A 30 -3.32 11.26 -2.00
N ALA A 31 -3.80 11.77 -0.87
CA ALA A 31 -4.11 10.93 0.29
C ALA A 31 -5.21 9.91 -0.01
N ASP A 32 -6.28 10.29 -0.70
CA ASP A 32 -7.33 9.37 -1.15
C ASP A 32 -6.80 8.34 -2.15
N THR A 33 -6.01 8.81 -3.13
CA THR A 33 -5.38 7.95 -4.14
C THR A 33 -4.49 6.87 -3.51
N PHE A 34 -3.60 7.24 -2.59
CA PHE A 34 -2.73 6.27 -1.91
C PHE A 34 -3.50 5.35 -0.97
N THR A 35 -4.58 5.85 -0.35
CA THR A 35 -5.44 5.01 0.49
C THR A 35 -6.09 3.91 -0.34
N ALA A 36 -6.65 4.24 -1.51
CA ALA A 36 -7.22 3.26 -2.43
C ALA A 36 -6.16 2.25 -2.93
N GLU A 37 -4.96 2.73 -3.28
CA GLU A 37 -3.87 1.85 -3.72
C GLU A 37 -3.45 0.84 -2.63
N ILE A 38 -3.39 1.27 -1.36
CA ILE A 38 -3.10 0.39 -0.23
C ILE A 38 -4.17 -0.70 -0.08
N GLU A 39 -5.45 -0.35 -0.23
CA GLU A 39 -6.55 -1.31 -0.15
C GLU A 39 -6.48 -2.35 -1.27
N ASP A 40 -6.22 -1.91 -2.51
CA ASP A 40 -6.01 -2.79 -3.65
C ASP A 40 -4.82 -3.73 -3.44
N LEU A 41 -3.68 -3.21 -2.97
CA LEU A 41 -2.49 -4.02 -2.69
C LEU A 41 -2.73 -5.04 -1.58
N ARG A 42 -3.46 -4.68 -0.50
CA ARG A 42 -3.84 -5.62 0.56
C ARG A 42 -4.77 -6.71 0.04
N ARG A 43 -5.71 -6.35 -0.83
CA ARG A 43 -6.62 -7.32 -1.47
C ARG A 43 -5.84 -8.26 -2.37
N LEU A 44 -4.94 -7.74 -3.20
CA LEU A 44 -4.07 -8.52 -4.08
C LEU A 44 -3.20 -9.49 -3.28
N ALA A 45 -2.63 -9.03 -2.16
CA ALA A 45 -1.86 -9.88 -1.26
C ALA A 45 -2.73 -11.02 -0.71
N THR A 46 -3.91 -10.70 -0.19
CA THR A 46 -4.85 -11.68 0.37
C THR A 46 -5.28 -12.72 -0.67
N ASP A 47 -5.59 -12.26 -1.89
CA ASP A 47 -5.98 -13.12 -3.02
C ASP A 47 -4.86 -14.11 -3.40
N ASN A 48 -3.61 -13.67 -3.30
CA ASN A 48 -2.43 -14.50 -3.55
C ASN A 48 -1.98 -15.31 -2.32
N GLY A 49 -2.77 -15.33 -1.24
CA GLY A 49 -2.44 -16.07 -0.01
C GLY A 49 -1.33 -15.43 0.84
N VAL A 50 -1.00 -14.17 0.59
CA VAL A 50 -0.03 -13.39 1.36
C VAL A 50 -0.76 -12.67 2.49
N LEU A 51 -0.53 -13.14 3.72
CA LEU A 51 -1.02 -12.47 4.93
C LEU A 51 -0.10 -11.30 5.27
N ILE A 52 -0.47 -10.09 4.81
CA ILE A 52 0.20 -8.85 5.21
C ILE A 52 -0.24 -8.54 6.65
N GLN A 53 0.54 -8.99 7.63
CA GLN A 53 0.41 -8.53 9.01
C GLN A 53 1.09 -7.16 9.10
N ARG A 54 0.31 -6.10 9.33
CA ARG A 54 0.83 -4.81 9.76
C ARG A 54 0.51 -4.64 11.23
#